data_AF-A0A0L0MC61-F1
#
_entry.id   AF-A0A0L0MC61-F1
#
_cell.length_a   1.000
_cell.length_b   1.000
_cell.length_c   1.000
_cell.angle_alpha   90.00
_cell.angle_beta   90.00
_cell.angle_gamma   90.00
#
_symmetry.space_group_name_H-M   'P 1'
#
loop_
_entity.id
_entity.type
_entity.pdbx_description
1 polymer ?
#
loop_
_entity_poly.entity_id
_entity_poly.type
_entity_poly.pdbx_seq_one_letter_code
_entity_poly.pdbx_strand_id
1 'polypeptide(L)'
;MKLYHAPGSCSEAIRIVLHEVGLTADIVNVDARKHLLDSGEDFYDITELGYVPLLELDNGSRLREGAVIALYLADHSRAGQLAPEHGTRARYELLEWMNFLATEIHKGFIPLLYAVAAGKKSALQN
;
A
#
# COMPACT_ATOMS: atom_id res chain seq x y z
N MET A 1 -12.55 5.07 -8.10
CA MET A 1 -11.67 4.12 -7.40
C MET A 1 -11.66 4.46 -5.92
N LYS A 2 -11.40 3.49 -5.03
CA LYS A 2 -11.20 3.74 -3.59
C LYS A 2 -9.82 3.25 -3.15
N LEU A 3 -9.11 4.05 -2.37
CA LEU A 3 -7.85 3.66 -1.74
C LEU A 3 -8.06 3.54 -0.23
N TYR A 4 -7.93 2.32 0.29
CA TYR A 4 -7.85 2.08 1.72
C TYR A 4 -6.45 2.43 2.21
N HIS A 5 -6.39 3.38 3.14
CA HIS A 5 -5.20 4.11 3.52
C HIS A 5 -5.08 4.20 5.04
N ALA A 6 -3.87 4.11 5.57
CA ALA A 6 -3.59 4.47 6.96
C ALA A 6 -2.57 5.63 6.98
N PRO A 7 -2.87 6.78 7.60
CA PRO A 7 -1.93 7.90 7.67
C PRO A 7 -0.56 7.51 8.24
N GLY A 8 0.51 7.91 7.56
CA GLY A 8 1.89 7.60 7.96
C GLY A 8 2.34 6.15 7.67
N SER A 9 1.54 5.36 6.96
CA SER A 9 1.92 4.02 6.49
C SER A 9 2.46 4.03 5.06
N CYS A 10 2.90 2.86 4.59
CA CYS A 10 3.34 2.65 3.21
C CYS A 10 2.25 2.95 2.15
N SER A 11 0.97 2.99 2.55
CA SER A 11 -0.12 3.39 1.64
C SER A 11 -0.05 4.86 1.21
N GLU A 12 0.72 5.72 1.88
CA GLU A 12 0.97 7.10 1.45
C GLU A 12 1.68 7.15 0.09
N ALA A 13 2.56 6.19 -0.20
CA ALA A 13 3.21 6.10 -1.51
C ALA A 13 2.19 6.00 -2.66
N ILE A 14 1.06 5.32 -2.43
CA ILE A 14 0.00 5.20 -3.44
C ILE A 14 -0.79 6.50 -3.60
N ARG A 15 -1.00 7.25 -2.50
CA ARG A 15 -1.60 8.60 -2.57
C ARG A 15 -0.73 9.55 -3.40
N ILE A 16 0.59 9.48 -3.23
CA ILE A 16 1.54 10.24 -4.05
C ILE A 16 1.43 9.83 -5.51
N VAL A 17 1.48 8.52 -5.82
CA VAL A 17 1.37 8.05 -7.20
C VAL A 17 0.07 8.52 -7.85
N LEU A 18 -1.08 8.37 -7.18
CA LEU A 18 -2.38 8.86 -7.66
C LEU A 18 -2.33 10.35 -8.03
N HIS A 19 -1.76 11.17 -7.15
CA HIS A 19 -1.56 12.60 -7.39
C HIS A 19 -0.68 12.87 -8.61
N GLU A 20 0.48 12.22 -8.70
CA GLU A 20 1.45 12.40 -9.80
C GLU A 20 0.88 11.99 -11.17
N VAL A 21 0.05 10.94 -11.21
CA VAL A 21 -0.63 10.51 -12.45
C VAL A 21 -1.92 11.28 -12.75
N GLY A 22 -2.31 12.22 -11.88
CA GLY A 22 -3.55 12.98 -12.02
C GLY A 22 -4.83 12.13 -11.91
N LEU A 23 -4.76 10.97 -11.24
CA LEU A 23 -5.92 10.11 -10.98
C LEU A 23 -6.48 10.37 -9.58
N THR A 24 -7.80 10.40 -9.48
CA THR A 24 -8.50 10.58 -8.21
C THR A 24 -9.02 9.25 -7.66
N ALA A 25 -8.91 9.06 -6.35
CA ALA A 25 -9.55 7.97 -5.62
C ALA A 25 -10.16 8.50 -4.33
N ASP A 26 -11.27 7.91 -3.92
CA ASP A 26 -11.84 8.16 -2.60
C ASP A 26 -10.93 7.53 -1.55
N ILE A 27 -10.45 8.32 -0.60
CA ILE A 27 -9.58 7.85 0.46
C ILE A 27 -10.43 7.32 1.61
N VAL A 28 -10.30 6.03 1.90
CA VAL A 28 -10.95 5.38 3.03
C VAL A 28 -9.89 5.16 4.10
N ASN A 29 -9.99 5.86 5.24
CA ASN A 29 -9.01 5.66 6.30
C ASN A 29 -9.26 4.35 7.05
N VAL A 30 -8.16 3.68 7.39
CA VAL A 30 -8.09 2.46 8.16
C VAL A 30 -7.22 2.71 9.39
N ASP A 31 -7.76 2.47 10.58
CA ASP A 31 -6.94 2.30 11.79
C ASP A 31 -6.21 0.96 11.69
N ALA A 32 -4.95 0.99 11.23
CA ALA A 32 -4.14 -0.21 11.02
C ALA A 32 -3.85 -1.02 12.30
N ARG A 33 -4.09 -0.45 13.49
CA ARG A 33 -3.93 -1.19 14.76
C ARG A 33 -5.19 -1.92 15.17
N LYS A 34 -6.35 -1.34 14.87
CA LYS A 34 -7.67 -1.91 15.21
C LYS A 34 -8.30 -2.66 14.06
N HIS A 35 -7.80 -2.47 12.84
CA HIS A 35 -8.40 -2.95 11.60
C HIS A 35 -9.83 -2.46 11.41
N LEU A 36 -10.08 -1.18 11.71
CA LEU A 36 -11.40 -0.56 11.56
C LEU A 36 -11.33 0.59 10.55
N LEU A 37 -12.41 0.75 9.79
CA LEU A 37 -12.63 1.97 9.00
C LEU A 37 -13.11 3.12 9.90
N ASP A 38 -13.11 4.35 9.36
CA ASP A 38 -13.74 5.50 10.02
C ASP A 38 -15.24 5.27 10.29
N SER A 39 -15.92 4.42 9.53
CA SER A 39 -17.32 4.02 9.75
C SER A 39 -17.50 3.03 10.90
N GLY A 40 -16.42 2.42 11.40
CA GLY A 40 -16.45 1.35 12.40
C GLY A 40 -16.61 -0.06 11.83
N GLU A 41 -16.70 -0.22 10.51
CA GLU A 41 -16.67 -1.53 9.84
C GLU A 41 -15.31 -2.22 10.03
N ASP A 42 -15.32 -3.55 10.15
CA ASP A 42 -14.12 -4.36 10.24
C ASP A 42 -13.44 -4.46 8.87
N PHE A 43 -12.17 -4.08 8.81
CA PHE A 43 -11.41 -4.12 7.58
C PHE A 43 -11.13 -5.55 7.08
N TYR A 44 -11.20 -6.56 7.96
CA TYR A 44 -11.11 -7.96 7.55
C TYR A 44 -12.31 -8.42 6.71
N ASP A 45 -13.48 -7.76 6.84
CA ASP A 45 -14.64 -8.03 5.98
C ASP A 45 -14.39 -7.57 4.53
N ILE A 46 -13.40 -6.70 4.32
CA ILE A 46 -13.02 -6.16 3.00
C ILE A 46 -11.79 -6.89 2.46
N THR A 47 -10.81 -7.22 3.29
CA THR A 47 -9.63 -7.96 2.88
C THR A 47 -9.11 -8.91 3.95
N GLU A 48 -8.97 -10.17 3.57
CA GLU A 48 -8.52 -11.26 4.46
C GLU A 48 -7.14 -11.00 5.11
N LEU A 49 -6.29 -10.19 4.48
CA LEU A 49 -4.95 -9.90 4.99
C LEU A 49 -4.90 -8.72 5.97
N GLY A 50 -5.97 -7.93 6.06
CA GLY A 50 -6.13 -6.85 7.04
C GLY A 50 -5.15 -5.68 6.96
N TYR A 51 -4.35 -5.54 5.89
CA TYR A 51 -3.38 -4.44 5.75
C TYR A 51 -3.64 -3.54 4.54
N VAL A 52 -3.18 -2.30 4.67
CA VAL A 52 -3.11 -1.31 3.60
C VAL A 52 -1.74 -1.34 2.91
N PRO A 53 -1.60 -0.86 1.67
CA PRO A 53 -2.66 -0.34 0.79
C PRO A 53 -3.54 -1.45 0.20
N LEU A 54 -4.81 -1.10 -0.02
CA LEU A 54 -5.75 -1.85 -0.87
C LEU A 54 -6.41 -0.85 -1.82
N LEU A 55 -6.35 -1.12 -3.12
CA LEU A 55 -7.02 -0.30 -4.14
C LEU A 55 -8.22 -1.07 -4.67
N GLU A 56 -9.43 -0.50 -4.53
CA GLU A 56 -10.65 -0.99 -5.17
C GLU A 56 -10.90 -0.19 -6.45
N LEU A 57 -10.97 -0.90 -7.57
CA LEU A 57 -11.24 -0.33 -8.89
C LEU A 57 -12.74 -0.11 -9.08
N ASP A 58 -13.12 0.67 -10.10
CA ASP A 58 -14.53 1.03 -10.35
C ASP A 58 -15.41 -0.18 -10.68
N ASN A 59 -14.82 -1.27 -11.16
CA ASN A 59 -15.51 -2.55 -11.39
C ASN A 59 -15.63 -3.43 -10.13
N GLY A 60 -15.24 -2.92 -8.95
CA GLY A 60 -15.28 -3.62 -7.67
C GLY A 60 -14.14 -4.62 -7.45
N SER A 61 -13.27 -4.84 -8.45
CA SER A 61 -12.08 -5.67 -8.26
C SER A 61 -11.03 -4.96 -7.41
N ARG A 62 -10.20 -5.73 -6.70
CA ARG A 62 -9.26 -5.21 -5.70
C ARG A 62 -7.83 -5.60 -6.00
N LEU A 63 -6.92 -4.64 -5.86
CA LEU A 63 -5.48 -4.82 -5.96
C LEU A 63 -4.82 -4.61 -4.59
N ARG A 64 -3.85 -5.48 -4.31
CA ARG A 64 -3.00 -5.49 -3.11
C ARG A 64 -1.55 -5.30 -3.52
N GLU A 65 -0.67 -5.14 -2.53
CA GLU A 65 0.76 -4.87 -2.67
C GLU A 65 1.07 -3.49 -3.25
N GLY A 66 1.70 -2.64 -2.44
CA GLY A 66 1.99 -1.26 -2.85
C GLY A 66 2.78 -1.17 -4.15
N ALA A 67 3.75 -2.06 -4.37
CA ALA A 67 4.51 -2.07 -5.63
C ALA A 67 3.64 -2.38 -6.85
N VAL A 68 2.71 -3.34 -6.73
CA VAL A 68 1.81 -3.73 -7.81
C VAL A 68 0.79 -2.62 -8.08
N ILE A 69 0.22 -2.03 -7.03
CA ILE A 69 -0.73 -0.92 -7.15
C ILE A 69 -0.06 0.29 -7.82
N ALA A 70 1.16 0.66 -7.42
CA ALA A 70 1.89 1.78 -8.01
C ALA A 70 2.15 1.58 -9.51
N LEU A 71 2.58 0.37 -9.90
CA LEU A 71 2.81 0.04 -11.31
C LEU A 71 1.51 0.02 -12.11
N TYR A 72 0.43 -0.54 -11.55
CA TYR A 72 -0.90 -0.52 -12.18
C TYR A 72 -1.33 0.92 -12.49
N LEU A 73 -1.22 1.83 -11.52
CA LEU A 73 -1.59 3.24 -11.70
C LEU A 73 -0.69 3.93 -12.72
N ALA A 74 0.62 3.66 -12.70
CA ALA A 74 1.56 4.19 -13.70
C ALA A 74 1.24 3.72 -15.12
N ASP A 75 0.86 2.45 -15.30
CA ASP A 75 0.52 1.87 -16.60
C ASP A 75 -0.82 2.39 -17.14
N HIS A 76 -1.72 2.83 -16.26
CA HIS A 76 -3.01 3.44 -16.62
C HIS A 76 -2.96 4.98 -16.65
N SER A 77 -1.76 5.55 -16.54
CA SER A 77 -1.50 6.98 -16.71
C SER A 77 -1.06 7.30 -18.15
N ARG A 78 -0.64 8.53 -18.41
CA ARG A 78 -0.03 8.87 -19.71
C ARG A 78 1.24 8.03 -19.90
N ALA A 79 1.34 7.35 -21.06
CA ALA A 79 2.47 6.49 -21.39
C ALA A 79 3.82 7.20 -21.15
N GLY A 80 4.72 6.51 -20.44
CA GLY A 80 6.07 7.01 -20.13
C GLY A 80 6.16 8.06 -19.02
N GLN A 81 5.06 8.39 -18.31
CA GLN A 81 5.09 9.40 -17.26
C GLN A 81 5.83 8.95 -16.00
N LEU A 82 5.53 7.75 -15.48
CA LEU A 82 6.11 7.24 -14.23
C LEU A 82 6.78 5.87 -14.34
N ALA A 83 6.52 5.12 -15.40
CA ALA A 83 7.11 3.79 -15.59
C ALA A 83 7.53 3.57 -17.05
N PRO A 84 8.65 2.87 -17.31
CA PRO A 84 9.04 2.47 -18.65
C PRO A 84 8.01 1.51 -19.27
N GLU A 85 8.00 1.45 -20.61
CA GLU A 85 7.13 0.55 -21.36
C GLU A 85 7.40 -0.93 -21.05
N HIS A 86 6.36 -1.75 -21.10
CA HIS A 86 6.47 -3.19 -20.92
C HIS A 86 7.42 -3.84 -21.93
N GLY A 87 8.16 -4.85 -21.49
CA GLY A 87 9.11 -5.58 -22.33
C GLY A 87 10.47 -4.89 -22.53
N THR A 88 10.64 -3.65 -22.07
CA THR A 88 11.93 -2.94 -22.14
C THR A 88 12.87 -3.34 -21.00
N ARG A 89 14.20 -3.25 -21.23
CA ARG A 89 15.20 -3.45 -20.17
C ARG A 89 14.97 -2.53 -18.97
N ALA A 90 14.66 -1.26 -19.23
CA ALA A 90 14.37 -0.27 -18.20
C ALA A 90 13.17 -0.67 -17.32
N ARG A 91 12.16 -1.37 -17.86
CA ARG A 91 11.04 -1.87 -17.05
C ARG A 91 11.51 -2.90 -16.03
N TYR A 92 12.41 -3.81 -16.41
CA TYR A 92 12.93 -4.81 -15.47
C TYR A 92 13.82 -4.19 -14.40
N GLU A 93 14.57 -3.14 -14.74
CA GLU A 93 15.34 -2.37 -13.75
C GLU A 93 14.41 -1.66 -12.76
N LEU A 94 13.28 -1.10 -13.21
CA LEU A 94 12.25 -0.59 -12.32
C LEU A 94 11.69 -1.71 -11.42
N LEU A 95 11.33 -2.86 -11.98
CA LEU A 95 10.79 -3.98 -11.21
C LEU A 95 11.78 -4.50 -10.15
N GLU A 96 13.07 -4.52 -10.47
CA GLU A 96 14.15 -4.86 -9.54
C GLU A 96 14.15 -3.91 -8.34
N TRP A 97 14.11 -2.60 -8.58
CA TRP A 97 14.01 -1.60 -7.51
C TRP A 97 12.72 -1.70 -6.70
N MET A 98 11.58 -1.89 -7.37
CA MET A 98 10.29 -2.04 -6.67
C MET A 98 10.29 -3.26 -5.76
N ASN A 99 10.88 -4.38 -6.20
CA ASN A 99 11.01 -5.57 -5.37
C ASN A 99 12.00 -5.34 -4.21
N PHE A 100 13.17 -4.76 -4.47
CA PHE A 100 14.15 -4.44 -3.42
C PHE A 100 13.57 -3.54 -2.32
N LEU A 101 12.83 -2.50 -2.71
CA LEU A 101 12.14 -1.62 -1.76
C LEU A 101 11.09 -2.39 -0.95
N ALA A 102 10.36 -3.31 -1.56
CA ALA A 102 9.34 -4.10 -0.88
C ALA A 102 9.93 -5.13 0.08
N THR A 103 11.00 -5.84 -0.30
CA THR A 103 11.51 -7.00 0.45
C THR A 103 12.66 -6.65 1.39
N GLU A 104 13.57 -5.77 0.98
CA GLU A 104 14.78 -5.49 1.75
C GLU A 104 14.61 -4.25 2.63
N ILE A 105 14.02 -3.19 2.08
CA ILE A 105 13.84 -1.93 2.81
C ILE A 105 12.59 -1.99 3.67
N HIS A 106 11.40 -2.08 3.06
CA HIS A 106 10.13 -1.97 3.79
C HIS A 106 9.98 -3.06 4.85
N LYS A 107 10.26 -4.33 4.54
CA LYS A 107 10.24 -5.39 5.55
C LYS A 107 11.35 -5.25 6.59
N GLY A 108 12.50 -4.67 6.23
CA GLY A 108 13.58 -4.36 7.19
C GLY A 108 13.14 -3.42 8.32
N PHE A 109 12.15 -2.55 8.09
CA PHE A 109 11.59 -1.67 9.14
C PHE A 109 10.58 -2.36 10.06
N ILE A 110 9.99 -3.49 9.66
CA ILE A 110 8.92 -4.16 10.42
C ILE A 110 9.37 -4.53 11.85
N PRO A 111 10.54 -5.16 12.09
CA PRO A 111 11.00 -5.43 13.44
C PRO A 111 11.14 -4.16 14.30
N LEU A 112 11.56 -3.02 13.75
CA LEU A 112 11.67 -1.77 14.51
C LEU A 112 10.31 -1.20 14.91
N LEU A 113 9.33 -1.26 14.00
CA LEU A 113 7.98 -0.75 14.24
C LEU A 113 7.18 -1.61 15.24
N TYR A 114 7.44 -2.92 15.28
CA TYR A 114 6.70 -3.85 16.15
C TYR A 114 7.50 -4.34 17.37
N ALA A 115 8.82 -4.14 17.46
CA ALA A 115 9.60 -4.45 18.66
C ALA A 115 9.12 -3.66 19.89
N VAL A 116 8.69 -2.41 19.71
CA VAL A 116 8.10 -1.58 20.77
C VAL A 116 6.78 -2.16 21.28
N ALA A 117 6.00 -2.84 20.41
CA ALA A 117 4.78 -3.53 20.81
C ALA A 117 5.08 -4.84 21.57
N ALA A 118 6.16 -5.53 21.22
CA ALA A 118 6.61 -6.73 21.93
C ALA A 118 7.08 -6.42 23.37
N GLY A 119 7.79 -5.30 23.58
CA GLY A 119 8.25 -4.87 24.91
C GLY A 119 7.14 -4.41 25.86
N LYS A 120 5.99 -3.96 25.35
CA LYS A 120 4.83 -3.57 26.19
C LYS A 120 3.99 -4.77 26.66
N LYS A 121 3.97 -5.87 25.92
CA LYS A 121 3.23 -7.08 26.33
C LYS A 121 3.86 -7.80 27.53
N SER A 122 5.16 -7.64 27.79
CA SER A 122 5.79 -8.25 28.98
C SER A 122 5.56 -7.44 30.27
N ALA A 123 5.19 -6.15 30.18
CA ALA A 123 4.98 -5.29 31.34
C ALA A 123 3.54 -5.29 31.88
N LEU A 124 2.59 -5.93 31.19
CA LEU A 124 1.16 -5.98 31.55
C LEU A 124 0.71 -7.37 32.04
N GLN A 125 1.65 -8.27 32.36
CA GLN A 125 1.36 -9.61 32.87
C GLN A 125 1.80 -9.84 34.33
N ASN A 126 2.09 -8.77 35.09
CA ASN A 126 2.35 -8.84 36.54
C ASN A 126 1.29 -8.07 37.32
#